data_AF-A0AB39YHL3-F1
#
_entry.id   AF-A0AB39YHL3-F1
#
_cell.length_a   1.000
_cell.length_b   1.000
_cell.length_c   1.000
_cell.angle_alpha   90.00
_cell.angle_beta   90.00
_cell.angle_gamma   90.00
#
_symmetry.space_group_name_H-M   'P 1'
#
loop_
_entity.id
_entity.type
_entity.pdbx_description
1 polymer ?
#
loop_
_entity_poly.entity_id
_entity_poly.type
_entity_poly.pdbx_seq_one_letter_code
_entity_poly.pdbx_strand_id
1 'polypeptide(L)'
;MTAHWKPVSPDSGELSEFAERLRDAVSSNGYSVREITLWQEISRSTVYAVLAGERLPSQLLLEQILMVEAPRRRTRSADITWLFARRAKLEKARRSRTEPPTTPVQLDPVPEQERFTEALNNWVKTYRPHFMYWWPEGTQRGEGVSAGWLQRFLDGIAIPSESGLGSLLPRERPRDMDRQLWNKCATDHDHLQRLALDARRSRRTAREVLRILQGGR
;
A
#
# COMPACT_ATOMS: atom_id res chain seq x y z
N MET A 1 -10.18 31.06 -7.56
CA MET A 1 -10.80 29.95 -8.31
C MET A 1 -11.61 29.13 -7.32
N THR A 2 -12.94 29.11 -7.45
CA THR A 2 -13.82 28.28 -6.61
C THR A 2 -13.58 26.82 -6.95
N ALA A 3 -13.11 26.02 -5.98
CA ALA A 3 -12.99 24.58 -6.17
C ALA A 3 -14.39 24.00 -6.42
N HIS A 4 -14.65 23.54 -7.64
CA HIS A 4 -15.87 22.80 -7.96
C HIS A 4 -15.75 21.39 -7.39
N TRP A 5 -16.16 21.24 -6.13
CA TRP A 5 -16.21 19.95 -5.45
C TRP A 5 -17.37 19.11 -6.00
N LYS A 6 -17.19 17.80 -6.11
CA LYS A 6 -18.33 16.89 -6.29
C LYS A 6 -19.28 17.02 -5.09
N PRO A 7 -20.61 16.89 -5.25
CA PRO A 7 -21.51 16.82 -4.09
C PRO A 7 -21.12 15.65 -3.18
N VAL A 8 -21.35 15.78 -1.86
CA VAL A 8 -21.23 14.64 -0.93
C VAL A 8 -22.39 13.70 -1.22
N SER A 9 -22.12 12.39 -1.28
CA SER A 9 -23.18 11.41 -1.52
C SER A 9 -24.21 11.48 -0.37
N PRO A 10 -25.51 11.75 -0.67
CA PRO A 10 -26.53 11.96 0.36
C PRO A 10 -26.86 10.68 1.14
N ASP A 11 -26.60 9.50 0.55
CA ASP A 11 -26.99 8.19 1.12
C ASP A 11 -25.96 7.63 2.11
N SER A 12 -24.84 8.33 2.33
CA SER A 12 -23.67 7.81 3.07
C SER A 12 -23.73 8.04 4.59
N GLY A 13 -24.78 8.67 5.10
CA GLY A 13 -25.02 8.87 6.54
C GLY A 13 -23.83 9.49 7.27
N GLU A 14 -23.31 8.80 8.29
CA GLU A 14 -22.16 9.25 9.09
C GLU A 14 -20.87 9.48 8.27
N LEU A 15 -20.74 8.84 7.09
CA LEU A 15 -19.62 9.04 6.18
C LEU A 15 -19.72 10.37 5.41
N SER A 16 -20.93 10.85 5.18
CA SER A 16 -21.20 12.16 4.58
C SER A 16 -20.80 13.29 5.52
N GLU A 17 -21.20 13.21 6.79
CA GLU A 17 -20.80 14.16 7.85
C GLU A 17 -19.27 14.22 8.00
N PHE A 18 -18.61 13.06 7.95
CA PHE A 18 -17.15 12.99 7.98
C PHE A 18 -16.51 13.69 6.77
N ALA A 19 -17.05 13.46 5.57
CA ALA A 19 -16.52 14.03 4.34
C ALA A 19 -16.71 15.56 4.26
N GLU A 20 -17.84 16.07 4.75
CA GLU A 20 -18.09 17.51 4.85
C GLU A 20 -17.06 18.19 5.75
N ARG A 21 -16.86 17.68 6.98
CA ARG A 21 -15.86 18.25 7.89
C ARG A 21 -14.44 18.13 7.37
N LEU A 22 -14.13 17.06 6.64
CA LEU A 22 -12.84 16.91 5.99
C LEU A 22 -12.63 17.95 4.88
N ARG A 23 -13.66 18.28 4.10
CA ARG A 23 -13.60 19.39 3.11
C ARG A 23 -13.40 20.73 3.79
N ASP A 24 -14.08 20.98 4.90
CA ASP A 24 -13.91 22.23 5.64
C ASP A 24 -12.48 22.38 6.16
N ALA A 25 -11.87 21.28 6.64
CA ALA A 25 -10.47 21.25 7.03
C ALA A 25 -9.54 21.51 5.83
N VAL A 26 -9.76 20.86 4.68
CA VAL A 26 -8.99 21.07 3.45
C VAL A 26 -9.08 22.53 2.98
N SER A 27 -10.29 23.08 2.96
CA SER A 27 -10.56 24.47 2.57
C SER A 27 -9.91 25.46 3.53
N SER A 28 -10.00 25.21 4.84
CA SER A 28 -9.40 26.05 5.89
C SER A 28 -7.87 26.05 5.84
N ASN A 29 -7.27 24.92 5.47
CA ASN A 29 -5.83 24.79 5.26
C ASN A 29 -5.37 25.37 3.91
N GLY A 30 -6.30 25.72 3.02
CA GLY A 30 -5.99 26.32 1.71
C GLY A 30 -5.42 25.35 0.70
N TYR A 31 -5.56 24.04 0.92
CA TYR A 31 -5.03 23.03 0.01
C TYR A 31 -5.99 22.75 -1.14
N SER A 32 -5.45 22.73 -2.35
CA SER A 32 -6.12 22.19 -3.54
C SER A 32 -5.96 20.67 -3.61
N VAL A 33 -6.90 19.98 -4.27
CA VAL A 33 -6.79 18.54 -4.56
C VAL A 33 -5.48 18.22 -5.28
N ARG A 34 -5.01 19.12 -6.17
CA ARG A 34 -3.75 18.96 -6.90
C ARG A 34 -2.57 18.87 -5.92
N GLU A 35 -2.51 19.75 -4.93
CA GLU A 35 -1.43 19.75 -3.92
C GLU A 35 -1.45 18.47 -3.08
N ILE A 36 -2.63 18.03 -2.65
CA ILE A 36 -2.78 16.77 -1.89
C ILE A 36 -2.29 15.56 -2.70
N THR A 37 -2.58 15.53 -4.01
CA THR A 37 -2.18 14.40 -4.86
C THR A 37 -0.67 14.30 -5.10
N LEU A 38 0.06 15.40 -4.92
CA LEU A 38 1.52 15.44 -5.10
C LEU A 38 2.29 14.83 -3.93
N TRP A 39 1.67 14.68 -2.76
CA TRP A 39 2.39 14.30 -1.55
C TRP A 39 2.80 12.81 -1.51
N GLN A 40 2.05 11.90 -2.13
CA GLN A 40 2.35 10.45 -2.11
C GLN A 40 1.77 9.63 -3.28
N GLU A 41 1.80 10.15 -4.51
CA GLU A 41 1.26 9.43 -5.69
C GLU A 41 -0.21 8.99 -5.52
N ILE A 42 -0.96 9.68 -4.67
CA ILE A 42 -2.37 9.39 -4.43
C ILE A 42 -3.14 9.86 -5.65
N SER A 43 -3.81 8.92 -6.32
CA SER A 43 -4.64 9.25 -7.48
C SER A 43 -5.68 10.33 -7.14
N ARG A 44 -5.87 11.29 -8.06
CA ARG A 44 -6.93 12.31 -7.95
C ARG A 44 -8.29 11.71 -7.65
N SER A 45 -8.61 10.56 -8.26
CA SER A 45 -9.85 9.82 -8.02
C SER A 45 -10.01 9.40 -6.56
N THR A 46 -8.94 8.98 -5.89
CA THR A 46 -8.99 8.62 -4.47
C THR A 46 -9.28 9.83 -3.59
N VAL A 47 -8.64 10.97 -3.86
CA VAL A 47 -8.90 12.21 -3.11
C VAL A 47 -10.33 12.67 -3.31
N TYR A 48 -10.83 12.67 -4.54
CA TYR A 48 -12.23 13.02 -4.82
C TYR A 48 -13.23 12.07 -4.16
N ALA A 49 -12.98 10.75 -4.19
CA ALA A 49 -13.87 9.77 -3.56
C ALA A 49 -13.93 9.94 -2.03
N VAL A 50 -12.79 10.26 -1.41
CA VAL A 50 -12.73 10.57 0.02
C VAL A 50 -13.53 11.82 0.35
N LEU A 51 -13.30 12.91 -0.39
CA LEU A 51 -14.00 14.17 -0.17
C LEU A 51 -15.48 14.06 -0.54
N ALA A 52 -15.87 13.20 -1.47
CA ALA A 52 -17.27 12.90 -1.81
C ALA A 52 -18.01 12.06 -0.76
N GLY A 53 -17.31 11.54 0.26
CA GLY A 53 -17.90 10.61 1.23
C GLY A 53 -18.20 9.23 0.64
N GLU A 54 -17.61 8.90 -0.51
CA GLU A 54 -17.71 7.56 -1.11
C GLU A 54 -16.70 6.59 -0.46
N ARG A 55 -15.60 7.13 0.09
CA ARG A 55 -14.51 6.34 0.65
C ARG A 55 -13.99 6.92 1.97
N LEU A 56 -13.73 6.03 2.94
CA LEU A 56 -13.01 6.41 4.15
C LEU A 56 -11.49 6.53 3.84
N PRO A 57 -10.82 7.64 4.20
CA PRO A 57 -9.39 7.79 3.97
C PRO A 57 -8.56 6.82 4.81
N SER A 58 -7.38 6.46 4.31
CA SER A 58 -6.37 5.80 5.15
C SER A 58 -5.95 6.73 6.29
N GLN A 59 -5.41 6.15 7.37
CA GLN A 59 -4.90 6.95 8.48
C GLN A 59 -3.85 7.95 7.99
N LEU A 60 -2.90 7.47 7.17
CA LEU A 60 -1.83 8.29 6.60
C LEU A 60 -2.36 9.44 5.71
N LEU A 61 -3.38 9.19 4.88
CA LEU A 61 -3.99 10.25 4.07
C LEU A 61 -4.72 11.28 4.94
N LEU A 62 -5.42 10.83 5.97
CA LEU A 62 -6.06 11.73 6.93
C LEU A 62 -5.01 12.56 7.68
N GLU A 63 -3.95 11.90 8.17
CA GLU A 63 -2.80 12.56 8.78
C GLU A 63 -2.25 13.60 7.82
N GLN A 64 -1.98 13.31 6.56
CA GLN A 64 -1.43 14.30 5.62
C GLN A 64 -2.35 15.48 5.32
N ILE A 65 -3.65 15.23 5.14
CA ILE A 65 -4.63 16.30 4.97
C ILE A 65 -4.65 17.21 6.21
N LEU A 66 -4.38 16.64 7.38
CA LEU A 66 -4.40 17.32 8.67
C LEU A 66 -3.02 17.73 9.20
N MET A 67 -1.91 17.24 8.64
CA MET A 67 -0.52 17.34 9.13
C MET A 67 -0.22 18.83 9.18
N VAL A 68 -0.32 19.45 10.36
CA VAL A 68 0.58 19.31 11.52
C VAL A 68 2.01 19.63 11.08
N GLU A 69 2.15 20.85 10.58
CA GLU A 69 3.23 21.83 10.76
C GLU A 69 3.41 22.66 9.49
N ALA A 70 2.57 23.70 9.33
CA ALA A 70 2.95 24.83 8.50
C ALA A 70 2.24 26.11 9.00
N PRO A 71 2.94 27.27 8.99
CA PRO A 71 2.61 28.48 9.75
C PRO A 71 1.40 29.28 9.24
N ARG A 72 0.49 28.66 8.47
CA ARG A 72 -0.43 29.40 7.57
C ARG A 72 -1.90 29.42 7.95
N ARG A 73 -2.43 28.57 8.85
CA ARG A 73 -3.67 28.78 9.63
C ARG A 73 -4.02 27.52 10.43
N ARG A 74 -4.59 27.70 11.62
CA ARG A 74 -4.95 26.62 12.55
C ARG A 74 -6.32 26.03 12.17
N THR A 75 -6.34 24.81 11.65
CA THR A 75 -7.52 23.94 11.86
C THR A 75 -7.71 23.80 13.38
N ARG A 76 -8.93 23.95 13.91
CA ARG A 76 -9.16 23.88 15.36
C ARG A 76 -8.82 22.48 15.86
N SER A 77 -8.09 22.37 16.97
CA SER A 77 -7.70 21.09 17.60
C SER A 77 -8.88 20.13 17.83
N ALA A 78 -10.06 20.69 18.12
CA ALA A 78 -11.31 19.94 18.27
C ALA A 78 -11.74 19.21 17.00
N ASP A 79 -11.57 19.81 15.81
CA ASP A 79 -11.97 19.20 14.54
C ASP A 79 -11.02 18.08 14.13
N ILE A 80 -9.71 18.24 14.40
CA ILE A 80 -8.71 17.20 14.18
C ILE A 80 -9.03 15.98 15.06
N THR A 81 -9.25 16.21 16.36
CA THR A 81 -9.58 15.15 17.32
C THR A 81 -10.87 14.41 16.91
N TRP A 82 -11.88 15.17 16.49
CA TRP A 82 -13.13 14.59 15.99
C TRP A 82 -12.92 13.75 14.72
N LEU A 83 -12.16 14.24 13.74
CA LEU A 83 -11.89 13.52 12.48
C LEU A 83 -11.18 12.18 12.72
N PHE A 84 -10.16 12.15 13.59
CA PHE A 84 -9.48 10.90 13.96
C PHE A 84 -10.41 9.93 14.71
N ALA A 85 -11.14 10.41 15.73
CA ALA A 85 -12.05 9.58 16.50
C ALA A 85 -13.19 9.02 15.64
N ARG A 86 -13.75 9.85 14.74
CA ARG A 86 -14.84 9.47 13.84
C ARG A 86 -14.36 8.49 12.78
N ARG A 87 -13.17 8.68 12.19
CA ARG A 87 -12.56 7.70 11.28
C ARG A 87 -12.43 6.34 11.95
N ALA A 88 -11.89 6.29 13.18
CA ALA A 88 -11.72 5.05 13.92
C ALA A 88 -13.08 4.35 14.19
N LYS A 89 -14.12 5.11 14.55
CA LYS A 89 -15.48 4.59 14.73
C LYS A 89 -16.05 4.02 13.42
N LEU A 90 -15.93 4.75 12.31
CA LEU A 90 -16.39 4.31 10.98
C LEU A 90 -15.63 3.08 10.48
N GLU A 91 -14.33 3.01 10.74
CA GLU A 91 -13.50 1.85 10.42
C GLU A 91 -13.93 0.63 11.25
N LYS A 92 -14.16 0.80 12.56
CA LYS A 92 -14.68 -0.25 13.43
C LYS A 92 -16.06 -0.73 12.98
N ALA A 93 -16.96 0.20 12.61
CA ALA A 93 -18.30 -0.11 12.10
C ALA A 93 -18.25 -0.84 10.75
N ARG A 94 -17.32 -0.47 9.84
CA ARG A 94 -17.07 -1.19 8.58
C ARG A 94 -16.54 -2.60 8.83
N ARG A 95 -15.65 -2.77 9.81
CA ARG A 95 -15.12 -4.09 10.22
C ARG A 95 -16.19 -4.98 10.87
N SER A 96 -17.16 -4.39 11.57
CA SER A 96 -18.28 -5.15 12.16
C SER A 96 -19.42 -5.42 11.19
N ARG A 97 -19.53 -4.64 10.10
CA ARG A 97 -20.52 -4.83 9.02
C ARG A 97 -19.94 -5.54 7.79
N THR A 98 -18.70 -5.98 7.83
CA THR A 98 -18.12 -6.64 6.67
C THR A 98 -18.86 -7.96 6.50
N GLU A 99 -19.70 -8.01 5.46
CA GLU A 99 -19.93 -9.24 4.71
C GLU A 99 -18.58 -9.97 4.62
N PRO A 100 -18.57 -11.31 4.78
CA PRO A 100 -17.33 -12.07 4.66
C PRO A 100 -16.60 -11.57 3.41
N PRO A 101 -15.29 -11.29 3.48
CA PRO A 101 -14.56 -10.70 2.37
C PRO A 101 -14.96 -11.47 1.13
N THR A 102 -15.52 -10.78 0.11
CA THR A 102 -15.95 -11.39 -1.15
C THR A 102 -14.89 -12.40 -1.51
N THR A 103 -15.26 -13.68 -1.51
CA THR A 103 -14.31 -14.80 -1.50
C THR A 103 -13.21 -14.44 -2.48
N PRO A 104 -11.95 -14.27 -2.03
CA PRO A 104 -10.91 -13.72 -2.88
C PRO A 104 -10.91 -14.55 -4.15
N VAL A 105 -11.18 -13.91 -5.29
CA VAL A 105 -11.28 -14.58 -6.58
C VAL A 105 -10.04 -15.48 -6.67
N GLN A 106 -10.27 -16.79 -6.59
CA GLN A 106 -9.20 -17.77 -6.67
C GLN A 106 -8.71 -17.68 -8.10
N LEU A 107 -7.56 -17.02 -8.25
CA LEU A 107 -6.81 -17.01 -9.48
C LEU A 107 -5.79 -18.10 -9.38
N ASP A 108 -5.80 -18.96 -10.39
CA ASP A 108 -4.67 -19.82 -10.64
C ASP A 108 -3.40 -18.96 -10.80
N PRO A 109 -2.23 -19.52 -10.43
CA PRO A 109 -0.95 -18.85 -10.66
C PRO A 109 -0.84 -18.45 -12.13
N VAL A 110 -0.58 -17.17 -12.39
CA VAL A 110 -0.28 -16.70 -13.75
C VAL A 110 1.18 -17.07 -14.10
N PRO A 111 1.52 -17.35 -15.37
CA PRO A 111 2.87 -17.75 -15.75
C PRO A 111 3.96 -16.78 -15.29
N GLU A 112 3.69 -15.48 -15.26
CA GLU A 112 4.65 -14.49 -14.75
C GLU A 112 4.89 -14.62 -13.25
N GLN A 113 3.88 -15.04 -12.48
CA GLN A 113 4.01 -15.30 -11.05
C GLN A 113 4.89 -16.53 -10.81
N GLU A 114 4.71 -17.60 -11.60
CA GLU A 114 5.54 -18.80 -11.52
C GLU A 114 7.00 -18.49 -11.83
N ARG A 115 7.27 -17.73 -12.89
CA ARG A 115 8.63 -17.26 -13.24
C ARG A 115 9.26 -16.43 -12.13
N PHE A 116 8.50 -15.51 -11.53
CA PHE A 116 8.97 -14.73 -10.39
C PHE A 116 9.29 -15.64 -9.20
N THR A 117 8.39 -16.56 -8.86
CA THR A 117 8.54 -17.47 -7.72
C THR A 117 9.74 -18.40 -7.91
N GLU A 118 9.96 -18.94 -9.10
CA GLU A 118 11.12 -19.75 -9.43
C GLU A 118 12.43 -18.94 -9.30
N ALA A 119 12.46 -17.73 -9.88
CA ALA A 119 13.62 -16.85 -9.78
C ALA A 119 13.93 -16.47 -8.32
N LEU A 120 12.89 -16.18 -7.52
CA LEU A 120 13.06 -15.87 -6.09
C LEU A 120 13.58 -17.08 -5.31
N ASN A 121 13.06 -18.28 -5.57
CA ASN A 121 13.56 -19.51 -4.95
C ASN A 121 15.04 -19.73 -5.26
N ASN A 122 15.45 -19.54 -6.52
CA ASN A 122 16.84 -19.64 -6.93
C ASN A 122 17.71 -18.58 -6.25
N TRP A 123 17.26 -17.32 -6.23
CA TRP A 123 17.98 -16.23 -5.57
C TRP A 123 18.17 -16.49 -4.07
N VAL A 124 17.10 -16.89 -3.36
CA VAL A 124 17.17 -17.22 -1.93
C VAL A 124 18.12 -18.40 -1.71
N LYS A 125 18.04 -19.46 -2.52
CA LYS A 125 18.95 -20.61 -2.43
C LYS A 125 20.42 -20.22 -2.61
N THR A 126 20.71 -19.32 -3.55
CA THR A 126 22.07 -18.85 -3.83
C THR A 126 22.61 -17.92 -2.74
N TYR A 127 21.80 -16.97 -2.27
CA TYR A 127 22.31 -15.86 -1.46
C TYR A 127 22.00 -15.95 0.04
N ARG A 128 20.99 -16.73 0.47
CA ARG A 128 20.64 -16.93 1.89
C ARG A 128 21.80 -17.38 2.78
N PRO A 129 22.69 -18.30 2.37
CA PRO A 129 23.83 -18.67 3.19
C PRO A 129 24.73 -17.49 3.59
N HIS A 130 24.79 -16.43 2.77
CA HIS A 130 25.59 -15.22 3.02
C HIS A 130 24.86 -14.17 3.86
N PHE A 131 23.54 -14.32 4.05
CA PHE A 131 22.67 -13.37 4.72
C PHE A 131 22.10 -13.89 6.06
N MET A 132 22.64 -14.98 6.62
CA MET A 132 22.10 -15.64 7.82
C MET A 132 21.94 -14.70 9.03
N TYR A 133 22.78 -13.68 9.20
CA TYR A 133 22.63 -12.68 10.27
C TYR A 133 21.60 -11.57 9.98
N TRP A 134 21.18 -11.42 8.72
CA TRP A 134 20.26 -10.38 8.23
C TRP A 134 18.83 -10.91 8.04
N TRP A 135 18.67 -12.21 7.78
CA TRP A 135 17.35 -12.84 7.77
C TRP A 135 16.84 -13.01 9.21
N PRO A 136 15.58 -12.66 9.52
CA PRO A 136 15.13 -12.62 10.90
C PRO A 136 14.76 -14.04 11.34
N GLU A 137 15.76 -14.79 11.78
CA GLU A 137 15.53 -15.95 12.64
C GLU A 137 15.33 -15.52 14.10
N GLY A 138 15.73 -14.29 14.45
CA GLY A 138 15.54 -13.71 15.77
C GLY A 138 15.37 -12.19 15.70
N THR A 139 14.21 -11.73 16.13
CA THR A 139 13.89 -10.32 16.43
C THR A 139 15.04 -9.57 17.11
N GLN A 140 15.48 -8.44 16.55
CA GLN A 140 15.97 -7.28 17.32
C GLN A 140 16.26 -6.00 16.50
N ARG A 141 16.46 -6.06 15.17
CA ARG A 141 16.90 -4.87 14.39
C ARG A 141 15.89 -4.20 13.46
N GLY A 142 14.66 -4.69 13.33
CA GLY A 142 13.60 -4.01 12.58
C GLY A 142 13.84 -3.85 11.06
N GLU A 143 14.94 -4.40 10.53
CA GLU A 143 15.28 -4.39 9.11
C GLU A 143 15.23 -5.83 8.58
N GLY A 144 14.58 -6.04 7.42
CA GLY A 144 14.38 -7.36 6.80
C GLY A 144 12.91 -7.79 6.65
N VAL A 145 12.66 -8.80 5.82
CA VAL A 145 11.33 -9.42 5.63
C VAL A 145 11.14 -10.53 6.66
N SER A 146 9.99 -10.57 7.36
CA SER A 146 9.72 -11.65 8.32
C SER A 146 9.71 -13.03 7.64
N ALA A 147 10.14 -14.07 8.34
CA ALA A 147 10.19 -15.44 7.79
C ALA A 147 8.84 -15.91 7.21
N GLY A 148 7.74 -15.57 7.89
CA GLY A 148 6.38 -15.88 7.39
C GLY A 148 6.02 -15.15 6.09
N TRP A 149 6.48 -13.90 5.90
CA TRP A 149 6.27 -13.19 4.64
C TRP A 149 7.14 -13.74 3.51
N LEU A 150 8.40 -14.08 3.81
CA LEU A 150 9.29 -14.72 2.83
C LEU A 150 8.68 -16.03 2.32
N GLN A 151 8.23 -16.89 3.22
CA GLN A 151 7.64 -18.18 2.84
C GLN A 151 6.44 -17.98 1.90
N ARG A 152 5.58 -17.00 2.18
CA ARG A 152 4.45 -16.67 1.29
C ARG A 152 4.88 -16.19 -0.10
N PHE A 153 6.04 -15.58 -0.24
CA PHE A 153 6.58 -15.19 -1.54
C PHE A 153 7.17 -16.41 -2.28
N LEU A 154 7.88 -17.28 -1.56
CA LEU A 154 8.45 -18.51 -2.08
C LEU A 154 7.38 -19.53 -2.51
N ASP A 155 6.23 -19.53 -1.85
CA ASP A 155 5.07 -20.35 -2.20
C ASP A 155 4.23 -19.72 -3.33
N GLY A 156 4.61 -18.54 -3.83
CA GLY A 156 3.84 -17.79 -4.85
C GLY A 156 2.49 -17.25 -4.36
N ILE A 157 2.15 -17.41 -3.08
CA ILE A 157 0.89 -16.94 -2.49
C ILE A 157 0.78 -15.41 -2.62
N ALA A 158 1.89 -14.70 -2.38
CA ALA A 158 1.99 -13.26 -2.45
C ALA A 158 3.14 -12.81 -3.35
N ILE A 159 2.98 -11.65 -4.00
CA ILE A 159 4.04 -10.97 -4.74
C ILE A 159 4.43 -9.72 -3.93
N PRO A 160 5.70 -9.55 -3.52
CA PRO A 160 6.12 -8.42 -2.71
C PRO A 160 5.98 -7.09 -3.45
N SER A 161 5.82 -6.00 -2.69
CA SER A 161 6.04 -4.65 -3.20
C SER A 161 7.53 -4.43 -3.48
N GLU A 162 7.86 -3.35 -4.19
CA GLU A 162 9.26 -2.96 -4.43
C GLU A 162 10.03 -2.76 -3.13
N SER A 163 9.42 -2.08 -2.14
CA SER A 163 9.97 -1.94 -0.79
C SER A 163 10.12 -3.28 -0.05
N GLY A 164 9.15 -4.20 -0.22
CA GLY A 164 9.21 -5.52 0.39
C GLY A 164 10.32 -6.38 -0.23
N LEU A 165 10.53 -6.29 -1.54
CA LEU A 165 11.63 -6.97 -2.22
C LEU A 165 12.97 -6.33 -1.85
N GLY A 166 13.06 -5.00 -1.80
CA GLY A 166 14.23 -4.26 -1.33
C GLY A 166 14.68 -4.66 0.07
N SER A 167 13.74 -5.04 0.93
CA SER A 167 14.01 -5.53 2.28
C SER A 167 14.69 -6.91 2.32
N LEU A 168 14.75 -7.64 1.20
CA LEU A 168 15.47 -8.91 1.09
C LEU A 168 16.99 -8.71 0.93
N LEU A 169 17.42 -7.53 0.46
CA LEU A 169 18.82 -7.21 0.24
C LEU A 169 19.36 -6.38 1.42
N PRO A 170 20.50 -6.75 2.02
CA PRO A 170 21.11 -5.93 3.06
C PRO A 170 21.59 -4.59 2.49
N ARG A 171 21.64 -3.54 3.32
CA ARG A 171 22.14 -2.22 2.88
C ARG A 171 23.62 -2.21 2.55
N GLU A 172 24.37 -3.09 3.21
CA GLU A 172 25.81 -3.21 3.06
C GLU A 172 26.20 -4.66 2.75
N ARG A 173 27.30 -4.83 2.01
CA ARG A 173 27.86 -6.14 1.70
C ARG A 173 28.25 -6.87 3.01
N PRO A 174 27.77 -8.10 3.25
CA PRO A 174 28.26 -8.92 4.35
C PRO A 174 29.77 -9.15 4.24
N ARG A 175 30.49 -9.14 5.37
CA ARG A 175 31.96 -9.28 5.38
C ARG A 175 32.44 -10.54 4.66
N ASP A 176 31.70 -11.64 4.83
CA ASP A 176 32.05 -12.97 4.33
C ASP A 176 31.57 -13.23 2.88
N MET A 177 30.94 -12.25 2.24
CA MET A 177 30.46 -12.36 0.86
C MET A 177 31.42 -11.67 -0.10
N ASP A 178 31.99 -12.40 -1.06
CA ASP A 178 32.88 -11.80 -2.06
C ASP A 178 32.23 -10.63 -2.83
N ARG A 179 33.05 -9.66 -3.28
CA ARG A 179 32.58 -8.45 -3.97
C ARG A 179 31.92 -8.75 -5.32
N GLN A 180 32.41 -9.73 -6.08
CA GLN A 180 31.79 -10.12 -7.35
C GLN A 180 30.42 -10.75 -7.09
N LEU A 181 30.33 -11.61 -6.06
CA LEU A 181 29.06 -12.22 -5.65
C LEU A 181 28.06 -11.17 -5.17
N TRP A 182 28.51 -10.15 -4.44
CA TRP A 182 27.67 -9.01 -4.01
C TRP A 182 27.11 -8.21 -5.19
N ASN A 183 27.96 -7.86 -6.17
CA ASN A 183 27.53 -7.14 -7.37
C ASN A 183 26.53 -7.97 -8.19
N LYS A 184 26.76 -9.29 -8.30
CA LYS A 184 25.84 -10.21 -8.95
C LYS A 184 24.50 -10.28 -8.20
N CYS A 185 24.54 -10.34 -6.87
CA CYS A 185 23.34 -10.35 -6.04
C CYS A 185 22.47 -9.11 -6.25
N ALA A 186 23.07 -7.91 -6.31
CA ALA A 186 22.35 -6.68 -6.63
C ALA A 186 21.74 -6.71 -8.05
N THR A 187 22.49 -7.21 -9.03
CA THR A 187 21.99 -7.35 -10.42
C THR A 187 20.82 -8.33 -10.52
N ASP A 188 20.93 -9.48 -9.85
CA ASP A 188 19.86 -10.48 -9.80
C ASP A 188 18.64 -9.94 -9.02
N HIS A 189 18.86 -9.09 -8.02
CA HIS A 189 17.80 -8.40 -7.29
C HIS A 189 17.03 -7.41 -8.17
N ASP A 190 17.72 -6.60 -8.98
CA ASP A 190 17.08 -5.73 -9.98
C ASP A 190 16.25 -6.55 -10.99
N HIS A 191 16.75 -7.72 -11.38
CA HIS A 191 15.98 -8.64 -12.23
C HIS A 191 14.72 -9.15 -11.53
N LEU A 192 14.80 -9.54 -10.26
CA LEU A 192 13.64 -9.92 -9.45
C LEU A 192 12.62 -8.79 -9.33
N GLN A 193 13.05 -7.53 -9.21
CA GLN A 193 12.13 -6.38 -9.18
C GLN A 193 11.30 -6.28 -10.47
N ARG A 194 11.93 -6.49 -11.64
CA ARG A 194 11.25 -6.50 -12.93
C ARG A 194 10.24 -7.64 -13.01
N LEU A 195 10.64 -8.86 -12.66
CA LEU A 195 9.74 -10.02 -12.63
C LEU A 195 8.57 -9.82 -11.67
N ALA A 196 8.80 -9.24 -10.48
CA ALA A 196 7.74 -8.92 -9.52
C ALA A 196 6.76 -7.86 -10.05
N LEU A 197 7.24 -6.89 -10.83
CA LEU A 197 6.38 -5.90 -11.48
C LEU A 197 5.49 -6.55 -12.53
N ASP A 198 6.05 -7.40 -13.38
CA ASP A 198 5.32 -8.11 -14.43
C ASP A 198 4.28 -9.06 -13.82
N ALA A 199 4.66 -9.85 -12.81
CA ALA A 199 3.74 -10.72 -12.08
C ALA A 199 2.58 -9.93 -11.45
N ARG A 200 2.84 -8.75 -10.86
CA ARG A 200 1.79 -7.88 -10.31
C ARG A 200 0.85 -7.34 -11.38
N ARG A 201 1.40 -6.92 -12.54
CA ARG A 201 0.62 -6.44 -13.69
C ARG A 201 -0.26 -7.55 -14.23
N SER A 202 0.29 -8.72 -14.54
CA SER A 202 -0.46 -9.88 -15.03
C SER A 202 -1.55 -10.30 -14.05
N ARG A 203 -1.24 -10.35 -12.74
CA ARG A 203 -2.24 -10.70 -11.72
C ARG A 203 -3.37 -9.66 -11.60
N ARG A 204 -3.08 -8.37 -11.80
CA ARG A 204 -4.11 -7.33 -11.87
C ARG A 204 -4.98 -7.51 -13.12
N THR A 205 -4.38 -7.70 -14.28
CA THR A 205 -5.11 -7.92 -15.53
C THR A 205 -5.98 -9.17 -15.46
N ALA A 206 -5.47 -10.28 -14.96
CA ALA A 206 -6.23 -11.53 -14.81
C ALA A 206 -7.43 -11.37 -13.85
N ARG A 207 -7.28 -10.60 -12.76
CA ARG A 207 -8.39 -10.25 -11.86
C ARG A 207 -9.47 -9.44 -12.55
N GLU A 208 -9.06 -8.46 -13.35
CA GLU A 208 -9.98 -7.59 -14.08
C GLU A 208 -10.75 -8.38 -15.14
N VAL A 209 -10.06 -9.24 -15.89
CA VAL A 209 -10.70 -10.17 -16.85
C VAL A 209 -11.69 -11.08 -16.15
N LEU A 210 -11.32 -11.73 -15.04
CA LEU A 210 -12.24 -12.58 -14.30
C LEU A 210 -13.45 -11.81 -13.76
N ARG A 211 -13.26 -10.58 -13.27
CA ARG A 211 -14.36 -9.74 -12.81
C ARG A 211 -15.34 -9.43 -13.94
N ILE A 212 -14.84 -9.10 -15.14
CA ILE A 212 -15.66 -8.85 -16.33
C ILE A 212 -16.42 -10.13 -16.71
N LEU A 213 -15.74 -11.27 -16.76
CA LEU A 213 -16.33 -12.57 -17.12
C LEU A 213 -17.39 -13.04 -16.10
N GLN A 214 -17.24 -12.69 -14.82
CA GLN A 214 -18.19 -13.02 -13.75
C GLN A 214 -19.34 -12.02 -13.60
N GLY A 215 -19.50 -11.07 -14.54
CA GLY A 215 -20.63 -10.13 -14.56
C GLY A 215 -20.52 -8.93 -13.61
N GLY A 216 -19.31 -8.62 -13.12
CA GLY A 216 -19.06 -7.44 -12.31
C GLY A 216 -19.10 -6.17 -13.14
N ARG A 217 -20.23 -5.46 -13.11
CA ARG A 217 -20.36 -4.08 -13.62
C ARG A 217 -19.35 -3.12 -12.98
#